data_AF-A0A6N7AAK6-F1
#
_entry.id   AF-A0A6N7AAK6-F1
#
_cell.length_a   1.000
_cell.length_b   1.000
_cell.length_c   1.000
_cell.angle_alpha   90.00
_cell.angle_beta   90.00
_cell.angle_gamma   90.00
#
_symmetry.space_group_name_H-M   'P 1'
#
loop_
_entity.id
_entity.type
_entity.pdbx_description
1 polymer ?
#
loop_
_entity_poly.entity_id
_entity_poly.type
_entity_poly.pdbx_seq_one_letter_code
_entity_poly.pdbx_strand_id
1 'polypeptide(L)'
;MTEFLHFDELTYPEVAALPRDTRIVLPATCGFDPSALAASLGSPAHAWLLPAIPFGWPGSGLETPRPVFSALARNLIGNLLEDGFTNAVAVVPSESALEADVPQVVLPDRRKVPHLPADDDREKVVIIPIGHTEQHGFHAPLSTDTLIIEAIGRGAAEAAPEQAVCLPVTPYGVSAHRRSFPGTFNVGGRAFEDFWVAVVDTLVGRGFTRFYLLSGHGGSCSFLTNAVKYAGERHPYIFCATTGLYLNGPKGAAALEAKRQSPIGGMGHACELETSLILALRPELIHLDRAVDETVFIATPSYYMDWIEGGALVANPPWDDDTETGAYGAGSLGTKEKGEYWLKVAIEEKVEHVAEIHEQYRRRRERRPAPKV
;
A
#
# COMPACT_ATOMS: atom_id res chain seq x y z
N MET A 1 -23.17 16.97 15.29
CA MET A 1 -22.21 15.86 15.42
C MET A 1 -21.27 15.99 14.24
N THR A 2 -19.96 15.98 14.45
CA THR A 2 -19.00 16.03 13.35
C THR A 2 -19.15 14.77 12.50
N GLU A 3 -19.32 14.94 11.20
CA GLU A 3 -19.27 13.85 10.24
C GLU A 3 -17.83 13.63 9.79
N PHE A 4 -17.37 12.38 9.89
CA PHE A 4 -16.03 11.97 9.49
C PHE A 4 -16.11 11.27 8.13
N LEU A 5 -15.45 11.86 7.13
CA LEU A 5 -15.44 11.41 5.74
C LEU A 5 -14.11 10.72 5.40
N HIS A 6 -14.09 9.84 4.40
CA HIS A 6 -12.90 9.10 3.99
C HIS A 6 -12.11 9.84 2.92
N PHE A 7 -10.91 10.30 3.26
CA PHE A 7 -10.07 11.09 2.35
C PHE A 7 -9.56 10.26 1.17
N ASP A 8 -9.31 8.98 1.39
CA ASP A 8 -8.80 8.04 0.38
C ASP A 8 -9.85 7.54 -0.62
N GLU A 9 -11.13 7.86 -0.39
CA GLU A 9 -12.21 7.61 -1.37
C GLU A 9 -12.34 8.76 -2.38
N LEU A 10 -11.65 9.89 -2.17
CA LEU A 10 -11.63 11.00 -3.11
C LEU A 10 -10.85 10.66 -4.37
N THR A 11 -11.20 11.32 -5.47
CA THR A 11 -10.35 11.44 -6.66
C THR A 11 -9.41 12.63 -6.55
N TYR A 12 -8.37 12.68 -7.39
CA TYR A 12 -7.43 13.80 -7.41
C TYR A 12 -8.10 15.19 -7.58
N PRO A 13 -9.04 15.40 -8.54
CA PRO A 13 -9.72 16.67 -8.69
C PRO A 13 -10.50 17.11 -7.43
N GLU A 14 -11.04 16.16 -6.67
CA GLU A 14 -11.77 16.45 -5.44
C GLU A 14 -10.81 16.90 -4.32
N VAL A 15 -9.64 16.26 -4.18
CA VAL A 15 -8.59 16.73 -3.27
C VAL A 15 -8.08 18.11 -3.65
N ALA A 16 -7.90 18.35 -4.95
CA ALA A 16 -7.49 19.65 -5.47
C ALA A 16 -8.52 20.74 -5.15
N ALA A 17 -9.82 20.40 -5.13
CA ALA A 17 -10.91 21.32 -4.83
C ALA A 17 -11.14 21.57 -3.33
N LEU A 18 -10.59 20.75 -2.44
CA LEU A 18 -10.75 20.94 -0.99
C LEU A 18 -10.18 22.30 -0.53
N PRO A 19 -10.90 23.05 0.33
CA PRO A 19 -10.34 24.21 1.01
C PRO A 19 -9.06 23.83 1.78
N ARG A 20 -8.04 24.67 1.73
CA ARG A 20 -6.76 24.36 2.39
C ARG A 20 -6.80 24.44 3.91
N ASP A 21 -7.83 25.05 4.48
CA ASP A 21 -8.14 24.99 5.90
C ASP A 21 -9.01 23.76 6.29
N THR A 22 -9.21 22.82 5.37
CA THR A 22 -9.89 21.54 5.65
C THR A 22 -9.18 20.78 6.76
N ARG A 23 -9.98 20.21 7.68
CA ARG A 23 -9.47 19.40 8.79
C ARG A 23 -9.24 17.98 8.31
N ILE A 24 -7.99 17.57 8.30
CA ILE A 24 -7.56 16.24 7.86
C ILE A 24 -6.85 15.57 9.03
N VAL A 25 -7.23 14.32 9.27
CA VAL A 25 -6.76 13.54 10.41
C VAL A 25 -6.09 12.28 9.90
N LEU A 26 -4.86 12.04 10.34
CA LEU A 26 -4.18 10.76 10.20
C LEU A 26 -4.41 9.92 11.47
N PRO A 27 -5.22 8.85 11.42
CA PRO A 27 -5.34 7.93 12.54
C PRO A 27 -4.07 7.10 12.64
N ALA A 28 -3.21 7.41 13.62
CA ALA A 28 -2.00 6.63 13.86
C ALA A 28 -2.29 5.30 14.59
N THR A 29 -3.57 4.98 14.82
CA THR A 29 -4.07 3.72 15.40
C THR A 29 -5.45 3.37 14.85
N CYS A 30 -5.81 2.09 14.92
CA CYS A 30 -7.16 1.62 14.60
C CYS A 30 -8.14 1.93 15.72
N GLY A 31 -8.76 3.11 15.70
CA GLY A 31 -9.87 3.47 16.59
C GLY A 31 -9.57 4.59 17.58
N PHE A 32 -10.57 5.45 17.75
CA PHE A 32 -10.60 6.59 18.66
C PHE A 32 -12.06 6.87 19.01
N ASP A 33 -12.31 7.62 20.08
CA ASP A 33 -13.65 8.13 20.38
C ASP A 33 -13.97 9.29 19.42
N PRO A 34 -14.95 9.16 18.50
CA PRO A 34 -15.28 10.21 17.54
C PRO A 34 -15.74 11.50 18.20
N SER A 35 -16.38 11.43 19.37
CA SER A 35 -16.83 12.61 20.10
C SER A 35 -15.65 13.35 20.73
N ALA A 36 -14.68 12.62 21.27
CA ALA A 36 -13.45 13.20 21.80
C ALA A 36 -12.59 13.82 20.69
N LEU A 37 -12.49 13.15 19.54
CA LEU A 37 -11.81 13.70 18.36
C LEU A 37 -12.53 14.94 17.83
N ALA A 38 -13.86 14.91 17.71
CA ALA A 38 -14.62 16.08 17.29
C ALA A 38 -14.34 17.27 18.22
N ALA A 39 -14.38 17.06 19.54
CA ALA A 39 -14.11 18.11 20.52
C ALA A 39 -12.69 18.69 20.40
N SER A 40 -11.67 17.85 20.20
CA SER A 40 -10.29 18.31 20.06
C SER A 40 -10.04 19.08 18.75
N LEU A 41 -10.83 18.83 17.71
CA LEU A 41 -10.80 19.55 16.43
C LEU A 41 -11.66 20.83 16.42
N GLY A 42 -12.28 21.20 17.56
CA GLY A 42 -13.16 22.35 17.68
C GLY A 42 -14.59 22.10 17.17
N SER A 43 -15.04 20.84 17.15
CA SER A 43 -16.36 20.38 16.71
C SER A 43 -16.77 20.89 15.31
N PRO A 44 -15.96 20.65 14.26
CA PRO A 44 -16.31 21.07 12.91
C PRO A 44 -17.55 20.33 12.39
N ALA A 45 -18.19 20.86 11.34
CA ALA A 45 -19.26 20.14 10.64
C ALA A 45 -18.72 18.84 10.02
N HIS A 46 -17.59 18.93 9.31
CA HIS A 46 -16.92 17.81 8.65
C HIS A 46 -15.43 17.74 9.02
N ALA A 47 -14.89 16.53 9.05
CA ALA A 47 -13.46 16.27 9.09
C ALA A 47 -13.13 15.05 8.21
N TRP A 48 -11.96 15.07 7.57
CA TRP A 48 -11.52 13.98 6.70
C TRP A 48 -10.55 13.07 7.43
N LEU A 49 -10.80 11.78 7.36
CA LEU A 49 -9.94 10.73 7.88
C LEU A 49 -9.11 10.17 6.74
N LEU A 50 -7.80 10.19 6.91
CA LEU A 50 -6.91 9.34 6.15
C LEU A 50 -7.03 7.88 6.62
N PRO A 51 -6.61 6.91 5.78
CA PRO A 51 -6.46 5.52 6.18
C PRO A 51 -5.60 5.38 7.45
N ALA A 52 -6.02 4.52 8.37
CA ALA A 52 -5.26 4.28 9.60
C ALA A 52 -3.98 3.51 9.30
N ILE A 53 -2.93 3.74 10.11
CA ILE A 53 -1.75 2.87 10.10
C ILE A 53 -2.03 1.68 11.04
N PRO A 54 -2.16 0.44 10.52
CA PRO A 54 -2.72 -0.67 11.29
C PRO A 54 -1.85 -1.08 12.48
N PHE A 55 -0.53 -0.96 12.34
CA PHE A 55 0.44 -1.39 13.35
C PHE A 55 1.72 -0.55 13.31
N GLY A 56 2.68 -0.86 14.19
CA GLY A 56 3.97 -0.16 14.31
C GLY A 56 4.06 0.78 15.51
N TRP A 57 2.91 1.20 16.04
CA TRP A 57 2.77 1.96 17.27
C TRP A 57 2.80 1.02 18.51
N PRO A 58 3.20 1.51 19.71
CA PRO A 58 3.24 0.71 20.94
C PRO A 58 1.92 0.00 21.26
N GLY A 59 1.89 -1.30 21.53
CA GLY A 59 0.66 -2.04 21.84
C GLY A 59 -0.14 -2.49 20.62
N SER A 60 0.39 -2.31 19.41
CA SER A 60 -0.22 -2.83 18.18
C SER A 60 -0.03 -4.33 18.01
N GLY A 61 0.90 -4.94 18.75
CA GLY A 61 1.32 -6.33 18.59
C GLY A 61 2.33 -6.58 17.45
N LEU A 62 2.62 -5.53 16.66
CA LEU A 62 3.71 -5.46 15.68
C LEU A 62 4.40 -4.10 15.81
N GLU A 63 4.89 -3.82 17.02
CA GLU A 63 5.56 -2.57 17.34
C GLU A 63 6.84 -2.37 16.52
N THR A 64 7.14 -1.12 16.19
CA THR A 64 8.42 -0.69 15.63
C THR A 64 9.08 0.34 16.55
N PRO A 65 10.39 0.60 16.44
CA PRO A 65 11.03 1.66 17.21
C PRO A 65 10.33 3.00 17.00
N ARG A 66 10.10 3.75 18.09
CA ARG A 66 9.38 5.04 18.05
C ARG A 66 9.90 6.02 16.98
N PRO A 67 11.21 6.18 16.75
CA PRO A 67 11.71 7.06 15.69
C PRO A 67 11.29 6.61 14.29
N VAL A 68 11.22 5.30 14.04
CA VAL A 68 10.81 4.73 12.75
C VAL A 68 9.33 5.04 12.49
N PHE A 69 8.47 4.73 13.46
CA PHE A 69 7.04 5.04 13.34
C PHE A 69 6.77 6.56 13.24
N SER A 70 7.51 7.36 14.01
CA SER A 70 7.38 8.82 13.97
C SER A 70 7.84 9.40 12.64
N ALA A 71 8.86 8.84 11.99
CA ALA A 71 9.30 9.28 10.67
C ALA A 71 8.22 9.06 9.60
N LEU A 72 7.54 7.90 9.63
CA LEU A 72 6.40 7.66 8.73
C LEU A 72 5.30 8.71 8.91
N ALA A 73 4.83 8.87 10.15
CA ALA A 73 3.74 9.80 10.45
C ALA A 73 4.13 11.27 10.15
N ARG A 74 5.38 11.64 10.41
CA ARG A 74 5.92 12.98 10.08
C ARG A 74 5.87 13.22 8.58
N ASN A 75 6.29 12.26 7.78
CA ASN A 75 6.28 12.39 6.33
C ASN A 75 4.83 12.51 5.82
N LEU A 76 3.91 11.68 6.31
CA LEU A 76 2.49 11.73 5.92
C LEU A 76 1.78 13.04 6.32
N ILE A 77 2.09 13.62 7.49
CA ILE A 77 1.57 14.94 7.86
C ILE A 77 2.26 16.03 7.04
N GLY A 78 3.58 15.99 6.90
CA GLY A 78 4.36 16.95 6.13
C GLY A 78 3.91 17.02 4.67
N ASN A 79 3.55 15.88 4.09
CA ASN A 79 2.90 15.75 2.80
C ASN A 79 1.65 16.64 2.67
N LEU A 80 0.69 16.53 3.60
CA LEU A 80 -0.50 17.40 3.58
C LEU A 80 -0.15 18.89 3.69
N LEU A 81 0.86 19.23 4.50
CA LEU A 81 1.33 20.61 4.64
C LEU A 81 1.98 21.12 3.35
N GLU A 82 2.74 20.29 2.65
CA GLU A 82 3.33 20.57 1.33
C GLU A 82 2.25 20.79 0.27
N ASP A 83 1.16 20.04 0.33
CA ASP A 83 -0.03 20.22 -0.52
C ASP A 83 -0.85 21.49 -0.13
N GLY A 84 -0.39 22.21 0.88
CA GLY A 84 -0.92 23.50 1.34
C GLY A 84 -1.99 23.40 2.42
N PHE A 85 -2.35 22.21 2.89
CA PHE A 85 -3.33 22.08 3.97
C PHE A 85 -2.76 22.60 5.29
N THR A 86 -3.55 23.36 6.04
CA THR A 86 -3.08 24.00 7.29
C THR A 86 -3.59 23.31 8.55
N ASN A 87 -4.60 22.43 8.43
CA ASN A 87 -5.28 21.77 9.55
C ASN A 87 -5.15 20.24 9.46
N ALA A 88 -3.91 19.76 9.27
CA ALA A 88 -3.56 18.34 9.26
C ALA A 88 -2.96 17.91 10.61
N VAL A 89 -3.51 16.87 11.24
CA VAL A 89 -3.00 16.34 12.52
C VAL A 89 -3.04 14.82 12.56
N ALA A 90 -2.04 14.22 13.22
CA ALA A 90 -2.11 12.81 13.61
C ALA A 90 -2.95 12.64 14.88
N VAL A 91 -3.69 11.54 15.00
CA VAL A 91 -4.39 11.17 16.23
C VAL A 91 -3.74 9.93 16.81
N VAL A 92 -3.30 10.05 18.07
CA VAL A 92 -2.52 9.03 18.77
C VAL A 92 -3.08 8.82 20.18
N PRO A 93 -3.01 7.60 20.74
CA PRO A 93 -3.25 7.38 22.16
C PRO A 93 -2.03 7.85 22.99
N SER A 94 -2.25 8.22 24.24
CA SER A 94 -1.24 8.82 25.13
C SER A 94 0.11 8.09 25.19
N GLU A 95 0.12 6.76 25.16
CA GLU A 95 1.34 5.96 25.24
C GLU A 95 2.09 5.85 23.90
N SER A 96 1.42 6.21 22.80
CA SER A 96 1.93 6.16 21.43
C SER A 96 2.20 7.56 20.86
N ALA A 97 2.40 8.55 21.73
CA ALA A 97 2.77 9.90 21.32
C ALA A 97 4.00 9.87 20.40
N LEU A 98 3.88 10.56 19.26
CA LEU A 98 4.92 10.71 18.26
C LEU A 98 5.96 11.72 18.75
N GLU A 99 7.07 11.85 18.03
CA GLU A 99 8.02 12.93 18.26
C GLU A 99 7.35 14.32 18.20
N ALA A 100 7.89 15.26 18.99
CA ALA A 100 7.24 16.52 19.32
C ALA A 100 7.01 17.46 18.11
N ASP A 101 7.71 17.22 17.01
CA ASP A 101 7.59 17.99 15.78
C ASP A 101 6.51 17.48 14.83
N VAL A 102 5.83 16.37 15.15
CA VAL A 102 4.66 15.90 14.40
C VAL A 102 3.40 16.54 14.99
N PRO A 103 2.65 17.35 14.21
CA PRO A 103 1.34 17.86 14.64
C PRO A 103 0.43 16.70 15.02
N GLN A 104 0.02 16.64 16.30
CA GLN A 104 -0.73 15.51 16.82
C GLN A 104 -1.72 15.92 17.91
N VAL A 105 -2.81 15.15 17.98
CA VAL A 105 -3.79 15.18 19.06
C VAL A 105 -3.66 13.87 19.84
N VAL A 106 -3.48 14.01 21.15
CA VAL A 106 -3.45 12.87 22.07
C VAL A 106 -4.85 12.65 22.63
N LEU A 107 -5.40 11.47 22.41
CA LEU A 107 -6.70 11.05 22.95
C LEU A 107 -6.55 9.90 23.95
N PRO A 108 -7.55 9.69 24.84
CA PRO A 108 -7.59 8.50 25.68
C PRO A 108 -7.51 7.23 24.84
N ASP A 109 -6.82 6.23 25.37
CA ASP A 109 -6.62 4.97 24.67
C ASP A 109 -7.94 4.22 24.44
N ARG A 110 -8.29 4.04 23.17
CA ARG A 110 -9.41 3.25 22.67
C ARG A 110 -8.98 2.36 21.51
N ARG A 111 -7.70 1.99 21.46
CA ARG A 111 -7.10 1.19 20.39
C ARG A 111 -7.87 -0.12 20.20
N LYS A 112 -8.21 -0.43 18.95
CA LYS A 112 -8.56 -1.78 18.52
C LYS A 112 -7.29 -2.42 17.99
N VAL A 113 -6.87 -3.52 18.60
CA VAL A 113 -5.76 -4.31 18.07
C VAL A 113 -6.23 -4.93 16.75
N PRO A 114 -5.49 -4.73 15.64
CA PRO A 114 -5.83 -5.40 14.39
C PRO A 114 -5.83 -6.92 14.58
N HIS A 115 -6.52 -7.63 13.70
CA HIS A 115 -6.36 -9.08 13.64
C HIS A 115 -4.93 -9.38 13.18
N LEU A 116 -4.12 -9.92 14.10
CA LEU A 116 -2.75 -10.35 13.84
C LEU A 116 -2.67 -11.89 13.85
N PRO A 117 -1.71 -12.48 13.13
CA PRO A 117 -1.45 -13.91 13.14
C PRO A 117 -1.33 -14.46 14.57
N ALA A 118 -1.96 -15.61 14.82
CA ALA A 118 -1.90 -16.32 16.09
C ALA A 118 -0.60 -17.14 16.20
N ASP A 119 -0.29 -17.61 17.40
CA ASP A 119 0.89 -18.46 17.63
C ASP A 119 0.85 -19.77 16.84
N ASP A 120 -0.35 -20.30 16.56
CA ASP A 120 -0.55 -21.51 15.75
C ASP A 120 -0.27 -21.26 14.24
N ASP A 121 -0.16 -19.99 13.81
CA ASP A 121 0.16 -19.63 12.43
C ASP A 121 1.67 -19.55 12.16
N ARG A 122 2.54 -19.82 13.14
CA ARG A 122 4.02 -19.65 13.00
C ARG A 122 4.64 -20.41 11.83
N GLU A 123 4.05 -21.53 11.45
CA GLU A 123 4.50 -22.32 10.31
C GLU A 123 3.95 -21.85 8.96
N LYS A 124 2.98 -20.93 8.94
CA LYS A 124 2.39 -20.36 7.73
C LYS A 124 3.26 -19.25 7.14
N VAL A 125 2.99 -18.91 5.88
CA VAL A 125 3.49 -17.68 5.25
C VAL A 125 2.67 -16.51 5.75
N VAL A 126 3.33 -15.51 6.33
CA VAL A 126 2.69 -14.23 6.65
C VAL A 126 2.68 -13.38 5.39
N ILE A 127 1.51 -13.22 4.77
CA ILE A 127 1.26 -12.31 3.66
C ILE A 127 1.10 -10.91 4.23
N ILE A 128 1.87 -9.97 3.69
CA ILE A 128 1.91 -8.57 4.12
C ILE A 128 1.49 -7.71 2.93
N PRO A 129 0.19 -7.37 2.80
CA PRO A 129 -0.27 -6.47 1.73
C PRO A 129 0.09 -5.02 2.03
N ILE A 130 0.73 -4.37 1.06
CA ILE A 130 1.28 -3.02 1.17
C ILE A 130 0.74 -2.22 0.00
N GLY A 131 -0.30 -1.46 0.27
CA GLY A 131 -0.95 -0.58 -0.69
C GLY A 131 -0.30 0.80 -0.72
N HIS A 132 -1.07 1.75 -1.20
CA HIS A 132 -0.70 3.14 -1.28
C HIS A 132 -1.96 4.02 -1.31
N THR A 133 -1.79 5.29 -0.98
CA THR A 133 -2.82 6.32 -1.11
C THR A 133 -2.30 7.35 -2.10
N GLU A 134 -2.78 7.31 -3.34
CA GLU A 134 -2.34 8.23 -4.39
C GLU A 134 -3.33 8.50 -5.51
N GLN A 135 -3.14 9.66 -6.15
CA GLN A 135 -3.91 10.04 -7.32
C GLN A 135 -3.96 8.91 -8.34
N HIS A 136 -5.13 8.65 -8.92
CA HIS A 136 -5.30 7.70 -10.03
C HIS A 136 -6.12 8.37 -11.14
N GLY A 137 -5.56 9.46 -11.67
CA GLY A 137 -6.24 10.29 -12.65
C GLY A 137 -7.51 10.93 -12.08
N PHE A 138 -8.44 11.28 -12.98
CA PHE A 138 -9.65 12.00 -12.59
C PHE A 138 -10.83 11.08 -12.22
N HIS A 139 -10.71 9.78 -12.47
CA HIS A 139 -11.83 8.83 -12.38
C HIS A 139 -11.74 7.84 -11.23
N ALA A 140 -10.56 7.59 -10.66
CA ALA A 140 -10.36 6.55 -9.65
C ALA A 140 -9.92 7.11 -8.28
N PRO A 141 -10.30 6.42 -7.18
CA PRO A 141 -10.07 6.91 -5.83
C PRO A 141 -8.59 6.79 -5.44
N LEU A 142 -8.17 7.59 -4.46
CA LEU A 142 -6.79 7.53 -3.95
C LEU A 142 -6.41 6.16 -3.37
N SER A 143 -7.40 5.40 -2.88
CA SER A 143 -7.27 4.08 -2.28
C SER A 143 -7.08 2.93 -3.27
N THR A 144 -6.96 3.20 -4.58
CA THR A 144 -6.93 2.17 -5.64
C THR A 144 -5.93 1.04 -5.33
N ASP A 145 -4.66 1.35 -5.09
CA ASP A 145 -3.62 0.37 -4.77
C ASP A 145 -3.93 -0.45 -3.51
N THR A 146 -4.46 0.22 -2.50
CA THR A 146 -4.79 -0.36 -1.20
C THR A 146 -5.95 -1.36 -1.34
N LEU A 147 -7.03 -0.98 -2.01
CA LEU A 147 -8.20 -1.84 -2.23
C LEU A 147 -7.83 -3.10 -3.01
N ILE A 148 -7.00 -2.95 -4.04
CA ILE A 148 -6.58 -4.06 -4.89
C ILE A 148 -5.70 -5.04 -4.11
N ILE A 149 -4.64 -4.56 -3.47
CA ILE A 149 -3.69 -5.46 -2.81
C ILE A 149 -4.26 -6.09 -1.53
N GLU A 150 -5.20 -5.41 -0.86
CA GLU A 150 -5.96 -5.99 0.24
C GLU A 150 -6.78 -7.19 -0.24
N ALA A 151 -7.56 -7.01 -1.31
CA ALA A 151 -8.39 -8.08 -1.86
C ALA A 151 -7.56 -9.29 -2.30
N ILE A 152 -6.41 -9.05 -2.93
CA ILE A 152 -5.50 -10.11 -3.41
C ILE A 152 -4.82 -10.82 -2.24
N GLY A 153 -4.26 -10.07 -1.28
CA GLY A 153 -3.58 -10.64 -0.12
C GLY A 153 -4.53 -11.45 0.76
N ARG A 154 -5.71 -10.91 1.06
CA ARG A 154 -6.75 -11.60 1.82
C ARG A 154 -7.27 -12.83 1.07
N GLY A 155 -7.60 -12.69 -0.21
CA GLY A 155 -8.08 -13.80 -1.04
C GLY A 155 -7.07 -14.95 -1.14
N ALA A 156 -5.77 -14.65 -1.22
CA ALA A 156 -4.73 -15.69 -1.23
C ALA A 156 -4.64 -16.45 0.11
N ALA A 157 -4.74 -15.76 1.25
CA ALA A 157 -4.78 -16.42 2.55
C ALA A 157 -6.06 -17.25 2.74
N GLU A 158 -7.22 -16.74 2.31
CA GLU A 158 -8.51 -17.46 2.35
C GLU A 158 -8.51 -18.71 1.46
N ALA A 159 -7.83 -18.66 0.31
CA ALA A 159 -7.69 -19.80 -0.59
C ALA A 159 -6.67 -20.85 -0.10
N ALA A 160 -5.77 -20.48 0.80
CA ALA A 160 -4.73 -21.36 1.36
C ALA A 160 -4.61 -21.24 2.90
N PRO A 161 -5.69 -21.45 3.67
CA PRO A 161 -5.75 -21.11 5.10
C PRO A 161 -4.80 -21.94 5.98
N GLU A 162 -4.43 -23.13 5.53
CA GLU A 162 -3.45 -24.00 6.20
C GLU A 162 -2.00 -23.58 5.92
N GLN A 163 -1.77 -22.76 4.88
CA GLN A 163 -0.43 -22.41 4.40
C GLN A 163 -0.09 -20.93 4.58
N ALA A 164 -1.09 -20.04 4.65
CA ALA A 164 -0.90 -18.61 4.73
C ALA A 164 -1.86 -17.93 5.71
N VAL A 165 -1.42 -16.78 6.21
CA VAL A 165 -2.21 -15.83 7.01
C VAL A 165 -1.90 -14.42 6.49
N CYS A 166 -2.90 -13.54 6.48
CA CYS A 166 -2.75 -12.18 5.95
C CYS A 166 -2.75 -11.14 7.08
N LEU A 167 -1.78 -10.22 7.05
CA LEU A 167 -1.84 -9.01 7.86
C LEU A 167 -2.88 -8.03 7.30
N PRO A 168 -3.39 -7.09 8.13
CA PRO A 168 -4.11 -5.94 7.60
C PRO A 168 -3.26 -5.17 6.59
N VAL A 169 -3.90 -4.65 5.54
CA VAL A 169 -3.22 -3.84 4.52
C VAL A 169 -2.65 -2.56 5.13
N THR A 170 -1.41 -2.23 4.75
CA THR A 170 -0.83 -0.91 5.06
C THR A 170 -1.05 0.03 3.88
N PRO A 171 -1.75 1.16 4.05
CA PRO A 171 -2.23 1.99 2.94
C PRO A 171 -1.23 3.04 2.45
N TYR A 172 0.04 2.90 2.82
CA TYR A 172 1.09 3.88 2.50
C TYR A 172 2.39 3.19 2.10
N GLY A 173 2.99 3.72 1.05
CA GLY A 173 4.30 3.28 0.56
C GLY A 173 5.17 4.44 0.11
N VAL A 174 6.04 4.17 -0.86
CA VAL A 174 6.94 5.16 -1.45
C VAL A 174 6.47 5.53 -2.84
N SER A 175 6.24 6.83 -3.06
CA SER A 175 5.92 7.40 -4.37
C SER A 175 6.91 8.51 -4.71
N ALA A 176 7.65 8.34 -5.80
CA ALA A 176 8.67 9.29 -6.26
C ALA A 176 8.10 10.44 -7.11
N HIS A 177 6.82 10.37 -7.49
CA HIS A 177 6.14 11.35 -8.34
C HIS A 177 5.17 12.28 -7.58
N ARG A 178 5.11 12.16 -6.25
CA ARG A 178 4.29 12.98 -5.34
C ARG A 178 4.16 14.46 -5.74
N ARG A 179 5.27 15.10 -6.12
CA ARG A 179 5.32 16.56 -6.33
C ARG A 179 4.44 17.05 -7.48
N SER A 180 4.09 16.18 -8.42
CA SER A 180 3.28 16.53 -9.59
C SER A 180 1.80 16.63 -9.25
N PHE A 181 1.31 15.82 -8.30
CA PHE A 181 -0.12 15.67 -8.04
C PHE A 181 -0.46 15.60 -6.54
N PRO A 182 -1.18 16.60 -5.99
CA PRO A 182 -1.74 16.56 -4.64
C PRO A 182 -2.53 15.28 -4.33
N GLY A 183 -2.52 14.84 -3.07
CA GLY A 183 -3.24 13.63 -2.64
C GLY A 183 -2.48 12.32 -2.81
N THR A 184 -1.33 12.33 -3.50
CA THR A 184 -0.34 11.26 -3.43
C THR A 184 0.43 11.35 -2.13
N PHE A 185 0.61 10.26 -1.39
CA PHE A 185 1.40 10.22 -0.15
C PHE A 185 2.79 9.63 -0.38
N ASN A 186 3.77 9.99 0.43
CA ASN A 186 5.09 9.36 0.35
C ASN A 186 5.70 9.28 1.74
N VAL A 187 5.84 8.06 2.24
CA VAL A 187 6.42 7.83 3.57
C VAL A 187 7.95 7.98 3.56
N GLY A 188 8.58 8.12 2.40
CA GLY A 188 10.02 8.24 2.24
C GLY A 188 10.73 6.88 2.25
N GLY A 189 11.63 6.66 1.29
CA GLY A 189 12.27 5.35 1.06
C GLY A 189 12.96 4.74 2.28
N ARG A 190 13.75 5.52 3.02
CA ARG A 190 14.44 5.04 4.22
C ARG A 190 13.46 4.66 5.34
N ALA A 191 12.48 5.53 5.62
CA ALA A 191 11.49 5.25 6.65
C ALA A 191 10.62 4.03 6.29
N PHE A 192 10.31 3.85 5.00
CA PHE A 192 9.63 2.66 4.50
C PHE A 192 10.45 1.37 4.73
N GLU A 193 11.71 1.37 4.32
CA GLU A 193 12.61 0.22 4.49
C GLU A 193 12.82 -0.12 5.98
N ASP A 194 13.12 0.89 6.80
CA ASP A 194 13.32 0.75 8.25
C ASP A 194 12.06 0.20 8.93
N PHE A 195 10.87 0.67 8.52
CA PHE A 195 9.60 0.20 9.05
C PHE A 195 9.35 -1.26 8.73
N TRP A 196 9.44 -1.66 7.47
CA TRP A 196 9.16 -3.05 7.08
C TRP A 196 10.18 -4.03 7.64
N VAL A 197 11.44 -3.61 7.73
CA VAL A 197 12.46 -4.34 8.48
C VAL A 197 12.06 -4.53 9.94
N ALA A 198 11.65 -3.46 10.63
CA ALA A 198 11.28 -3.54 12.04
C ALA A 198 10.02 -4.39 12.27
N VAL A 199 9.05 -4.35 11.36
CA VAL A 199 7.86 -5.23 11.42
C VAL A 199 8.28 -6.69 11.28
N VAL A 200 9.18 -7.01 10.34
CA VAL A 200 9.72 -8.37 10.20
C VAL A 200 10.52 -8.77 11.45
N ASP A 201 11.32 -7.89 12.02
CA ASP A 201 12.06 -8.16 13.27
C ASP A 201 11.10 -8.56 14.41
N THR A 202 10.00 -7.84 14.57
CA THR A 202 8.97 -8.16 15.58
C THR A 202 8.28 -9.49 15.29
N LEU A 203 7.94 -9.79 14.02
CA LEU A 203 7.37 -11.08 13.64
C LEU A 203 8.34 -12.25 13.89
N VAL A 204 9.63 -12.06 13.60
CA VAL A 204 10.68 -13.06 13.88
C VAL A 204 10.80 -13.28 15.38
N GLY A 205 10.77 -12.22 16.19
CA GLY A 205 10.75 -12.31 17.65
C GLY A 205 9.55 -13.10 18.18
N ARG A 206 8.43 -13.11 17.44
CA ARG A 206 7.23 -13.91 17.73
C ARG A 206 7.28 -15.34 17.18
N GLY A 207 8.36 -15.73 16.48
CA GLY A 207 8.59 -17.08 15.98
C GLY A 207 8.16 -17.34 14.53
N PHE A 208 7.69 -16.34 13.80
CA PHE A 208 7.39 -16.48 12.38
C PHE A 208 8.67 -16.52 11.55
N THR A 209 8.66 -17.29 10.45
CA THR A 209 9.88 -17.53 9.66
C THR A 209 9.70 -17.41 8.15
N ARG A 210 8.49 -17.14 7.68
CA ARG A 210 8.14 -17.08 6.26
C ARG A 210 7.31 -15.82 6.01
N PHE A 211 7.83 -14.91 5.19
CA PHE A 211 7.22 -13.61 4.93
C PHE A 211 7.07 -13.36 3.45
N TYR A 212 5.92 -12.80 3.07
CA TYR A 212 5.64 -12.39 1.71
C TYR A 212 5.14 -10.95 1.66
N LEU A 213 6.03 -10.02 1.33
CA LEU A 213 5.72 -8.60 1.22
C LEU A 213 5.17 -8.33 -0.18
N LEU A 214 3.89 -7.98 -0.24
CA LEU A 214 3.12 -7.78 -1.48
C LEU A 214 2.89 -6.30 -1.73
N SER A 215 3.36 -5.80 -2.87
CA SER A 215 3.12 -4.41 -3.27
C SER A 215 1.86 -4.28 -4.11
N GLY A 216 1.02 -3.32 -3.76
CA GLY A 216 -0.05 -2.79 -4.61
C GLY A 216 0.43 -1.67 -5.53
N HIS A 217 1.61 -1.11 -5.30
CA HIS A 217 2.08 0.15 -5.88
C HIS A 217 3.48 0.02 -6.48
N GLY A 218 3.64 0.36 -7.76
CA GLY A 218 4.89 0.16 -8.51
C GLY A 218 6.10 0.81 -7.85
N GLY A 219 5.95 2.05 -7.36
CA GLY A 219 7.02 2.82 -6.73
C GLY A 219 7.59 2.21 -5.45
N SER A 220 6.87 1.26 -4.83
CA SER A 220 7.32 0.57 -3.61
C SER A 220 8.10 -0.72 -3.87
N CYS A 221 8.03 -1.30 -5.07
CA CYS A 221 8.64 -2.60 -5.39
C CYS A 221 10.17 -2.63 -5.19
N SER A 222 10.88 -1.57 -5.57
CA SER A 222 12.34 -1.48 -5.42
C SER A 222 12.77 -1.39 -3.94
N PHE A 223 12.04 -0.64 -3.12
CA PHE A 223 12.27 -0.54 -1.68
C PHE A 223 11.93 -1.83 -0.94
N LEU A 224 10.89 -2.56 -1.37
CA LEU A 224 10.61 -3.90 -0.84
C LEU A 224 11.72 -4.88 -1.18
N THR A 225 12.31 -4.79 -2.37
CA THR A 225 13.49 -5.60 -2.73
C THR A 225 14.67 -5.35 -1.78
N ASN A 226 14.86 -4.11 -1.32
CA ASN A 226 15.86 -3.81 -0.30
C ASN A 226 15.45 -4.34 1.08
N ALA A 227 14.20 -4.12 1.51
CA ALA A 227 13.68 -4.59 2.79
C ALA A 227 13.81 -6.12 2.95
N VAL A 228 13.49 -6.91 1.92
CA VAL A 228 13.64 -8.38 1.99
C VAL A 228 15.10 -8.81 2.10
N LYS A 229 16.02 -8.09 1.44
CA LYS A 229 17.47 -8.36 1.54
C LYS A 229 17.99 -8.03 2.94
N TYR A 230 17.63 -6.87 3.48
CA TYR A 230 18.01 -6.47 4.84
C TYR A 230 17.45 -7.41 5.91
N ALA A 231 16.18 -7.82 5.78
CA ALA A 231 15.58 -8.80 6.67
C ALA A 231 16.27 -10.17 6.60
N GLY A 232 16.56 -10.65 5.38
CA GLY A 232 17.25 -11.93 5.17
C GLY A 232 18.71 -11.93 5.67
N GLU A 233 19.41 -10.80 5.54
CA GLU A 233 20.75 -10.62 6.11
C GLU A 233 20.72 -10.63 7.64
N ARG A 234 19.76 -9.90 8.25
CA ARG A 234 19.63 -9.80 9.70
C ARG A 234 19.18 -11.12 10.34
N HIS A 235 18.32 -11.88 9.64
CA HIS A 235 17.74 -13.12 10.13
C HIS A 235 18.04 -14.27 9.17
N PRO A 236 19.24 -14.88 9.24
CA PRO A 236 19.67 -15.87 8.24
C PRO A 236 18.83 -17.15 8.22
N TYR A 237 17.90 -17.33 9.16
CA TYR A 237 17.05 -18.51 9.28
C TYR A 237 15.66 -18.39 8.67
N ILE A 238 15.22 -17.19 8.28
CA ILE A 238 13.90 -16.95 7.68
C ILE A 238 13.91 -17.18 6.16
N PHE A 239 12.73 -17.12 5.56
CA PHE A 239 12.56 -16.86 4.13
C PHE A 239 11.66 -15.64 3.96
N CYS A 240 12.25 -14.54 3.52
CA CYS A 240 11.54 -13.29 3.26
C CYS A 240 11.55 -13.03 1.76
N ALA A 241 10.37 -12.87 1.17
CA ALA A 241 10.20 -12.72 -0.27
C ALA A 241 9.30 -11.52 -0.59
N THR A 242 9.51 -10.98 -1.78
CA THR A 242 8.61 -10.05 -2.45
C THR A 242 8.56 -10.43 -3.92
N THR A 243 7.64 -9.83 -4.66
CA THR A 243 7.53 -9.97 -6.11
C THR A 243 7.51 -8.56 -6.71
N GLY A 244 7.34 -8.44 -8.03
CA GLY A 244 6.92 -7.17 -8.62
C GLY A 244 5.51 -6.82 -8.17
N LEU A 245 4.64 -6.47 -9.10
CA LEU A 245 3.23 -6.23 -8.80
C LEU A 245 2.41 -7.53 -8.74
N TYR A 246 1.11 -7.40 -8.54
CA TYR A 246 0.20 -8.50 -8.21
C TYR A 246 -0.22 -9.40 -9.39
N LEU A 247 0.24 -9.13 -10.61
CA LEU A 247 0.06 -9.96 -11.83
C LEU A 247 1.36 -10.04 -12.66
N ASN A 248 2.49 -10.28 -11.98
CA ASN A 248 3.81 -10.22 -12.61
C ASN A 248 4.41 -11.61 -12.92
N GLY A 249 3.77 -12.70 -12.49
CA GLY A 249 4.22 -14.05 -12.80
C GLY A 249 3.74 -14.53 -14.18
N PRO A 250 4.15 -15.73 -14.62
CA PRO A 250 3.76 -16.26 -15.93
C PRO A 250 2.24 -16.39 -16.12
N LYS A 251 1.51 -16.73 -15.05
CA LYS A 251 0.04 -16.85 -15.08
C LYS A 251 -0.60 -15.47 -15.23
N GLY A 252 -0.17 -14.50 -14.44
CA GLY A 252 -0.64 -13.12 -14.50
C GLY A 252 -0.37 -12.49 -15.86
N ALA A 253 0.85 -12.64 -16.39
CA ALA A 253 1.22 -12.14 -17.71
C ALA A 253 0.33 -12.72 -18.83
N ALA A 254 0.07 -14.03 -18.81
CA ALA A 254 -0.82 -14.66 -19.78
C ALA A 254 -2.28 -14.18 -19.65
N ALA A 255 -2.75 -13.92 -18.43
CA ALA A 255 -4.11 -13.42 -18.18
C ALA A 255 -4.28 -11.96 -18.59
N LEU A 256 -3.25 -11.12 -18.40
CA LEU A 256 -3.22 -9.75 -18.91
C LEU A 256 -3.30 -9.78 -20.43
N GLU A 257 -2.41 -10.52 -21.11
CA GLU A 257 -2.41 -10.65 -22.57
C GLU A 257 -3.76 -11.12 -23.14
N ALA A 258 -4.43 -12.06 -22.46
CA ALA A 258 -5.69 -12.62 -22.92
C ALA A 258 -6.89 -11.65 -22.89
N LYS A 259 -6.83 -10.59 -22.08
CA LYS A 259 -7.98 -9.68 -21.82
C LYS A 259 -7.69 -8.21 -22.06
N ARG A 260 -6.42 -7.83 -22.11
CA ARG A 260 -5.97 -6.48 -22.40
C ARG A 260 -6.52 -6.01 -23.73
N GLN A 261 -6.98 -4.76 -23.76
CA GLN A 261 -7.42 -4.09 -24.99
C GLN A 261 -6.51 -2.91 -25.34
N SER A 262 -5.91 -2.27 -24.34
CA SER A 262 -4.99 -1.17 -24.54
C SER A 262 -3.66 -1.64 -25.17
N PRO A 263 -2.99 -0.81 -25.97
CA PRO A 263 -1.61 -1.08 -26.42
C PRO A 263 -0.63 -1.00 -25.23
N ILE A 264 0.62 -1.43 -25.44
CA ILE A 264 1.74 -1.17 -24.50
C ILE A 264 1.76 0.33 -24.15
N GLY A 265 1.86 0.65 -22.85
CA GLY A 265 1.65 2.01 -22.31
C GLY A 265 0.27 2.21 -21.69
N GLY A 266 -0.68 1.34 -22.00
CA GLY A 266 -2.05 1.44 -21.51
C GLY A 266 -2.32 0.88 -20.12
N MET A 267 -1.34 0.22 -19.48
CA MET A 267 -1.49 -0.43 -18.17
C MET A 267 -0.55 0.12 -17.08
N GLY A 268 0.02 1.32 -17.23
CA GLY A 268 1.00 1.86 -16.27
C GLY A 268 0.40 2.33 -14.95
N HIS A 269 -0.56 3.26 -14.99
CA HIS A 269 -1.16 3.91 -13.82
C HIS A 269 -2.52 4.54 -14.16
N ALA A 270 -3.47 4.54 -13.22
CA ALA A 270 -4.87 4.93 -13.46
C ALA A 270 -5.48 4.20 -14.66
N CYS A 271 -5.07 2.94 -14.85
CA CYS A 271 -5.06 2.31 -16.16
C CYS A 271 -6.22 1.32 -16.38
N GLU A 272 -6.23 0.63 -17.51
CA GLU A 272 -7.25 -0.38 -17.85
C GLU A 272 -7.36 -1.46 -16.74
N LEU A 273 -6.21 -1.90 -16.23
CA LEU A 273 -6.13 -2.95 -15.21
C LEU A 273 -6.71 -2.49 -13.88
N GLU A 274 -6.21 -1.40 -13.33
CA GLU A 274 -6.61 -0.86 -12.03
C GLU A 274 -8.08 -0.45 -12.05
N THR A 275 -8.51 0.26 -13.10
CA THR A 275 -9.91 0.68 -13.25
C THR A 275 -10.83 -0.54 -13.30
N SER A 276 -10.44 -1.60 -14.02
CA SER A 276 -11.21 -2.85 -14.05
C SER A 276 -11.30 -3.49 -12.66
N LEU A 277 -10.18 -3.57 -11.93
CA LEU A 277 -10.15 -4.16 -10.60
C LEU A 277 -11.01 -3.38 -9.60
N ILE A 278 -10.98 -2.05 -9.62
CA ILE A 278 -11.85 -1.24 -8.76
C ILE A 278 -13.31 -1.35 -9.17
N LEU A 279 -13.64 -1.42 -10.46
CA LEU A 279 -15.03 -1.69 -10.91
C LEU A 279 -15.56 -3.04 -10.40
N ALA A 280 -14.69 -4.02 -10.17
CA ALA A 280 -15.07 -5.29 -9.54
C ALA A 280 -15.21 -5.20 -8.02
N LEU A 281 -14.38 -4.40 -7.35
CA LEU A 281 -14.29 -4.33 -5.88
C LEU A 281 -15.22 -3.27 -5.26
N ARG A 282 -15.21 -2.05 -5.80
CA ARG A 282 -15.87 -0.84 -5.29
C ARG A 282 -16.34 0.05 -6.47
N PRO A 283 -17.27 -0.43 -7.32
CA PRO A 283 -17.67 0.29 -8.54
C PRO A 283 -18.22 1.69 -8.29
N GLU A 284 -18.78 1.95 -7.11
CA GLU A 284 -19.31 3.25 -6.72
C GLU A 284 -18.25 4.33 -6.54
N LEU A 285 -16.97 3.96 -6.42
CA LEU A 285 -15.84 4.89 -6.32
C LEU A 285 -15.26 5.29 -7.69
N ILE A 286 -15.75 4.70 -8.79
CA ILE A 286 -15.26 4.99 -10.13
C ILE A 286 -16.19 5.96 -10.86
N HIS A 287 -15.62 7.08 -11.32
CA HIS A 287 -16.28 8.07 -12.17
C HIS A 287 -15.81 7.90 -13.62
N LEU A 288 -16.23 6.83 -14.28
CA LEU A 288 -15.72 6.44 -15.61
C LEU A 288 -15.91 7.53 -16.67
N ASP A 289 -16.93 8.38 -16.52
CA ASP A 289 -17.16 9.56 -17.37
C ASP A 289 -16.05 10.63 -17.28
N ARG A 290 -15.23 10.58 -16.23
CA ARG A 290 -14.06 11.44 -16.02
C ARG A 290 -12.76 10.82 -16.50
N ALA A 291 -12.77 9.57 -16.98
CA ALA A 291 -11.54 8.88 -17.39
C ALA A 291 -10.91 9.57 -18.61
N VAL A 292 -9.61 9.82 -18.52
CA VAL A 292 -8.80 10.38 -19.61
C VAL A 292 -7.68 9.40 -19.89
N ASP A 293 -7.61 8.91 -21.13
CA ASP A 293 -6.58 7.97 -21.53
C ASP A 293 -5.34 8.73 -22.01
N GLU A 294 -4.27 8.66 -21.23
CA GLU A 294 -2.95 9.15 -21.61
C GLU A 294 -2.07 7.92 -21.80
N THR A 295 -1.64 7.63 -23.03
CA THR A 295 -0.91 6.39 -23.40
C THR A 295 0.29 6.66 -24.30
N VAL A 296 0.56 7.93 -24.62
CA VAL A 296 1.63 8.35 -25.51
C VAL A 296 2.63 9.16 -24.70
N PHE A 297 3.66 8.49 -24.20
CA PHE A 297 4.68 9.06 -23.34
C PHE A 297 6.04 9.13 -24.04
N ILE A 298 7.01 9.81 -23.43
CA ILE A 298 8.40 9.83 -23.89
C ILE A 298 9.02 8.45 -23.64
N ALA A 299 8.94 7.58 -24.65
CA ALA A 299 9.38 6.20 -24.59
C ALA A 299 10.51 5.86 -25.59
N THR A 300 11.32 4.87 -25.23
CA THR A 300 12.32 4.24 -26.11
C THR A 300 12.24 2.72 -25.94
N PRO A 301 12.86 1.91 -26.83
CA PRO A 301 12.95 0.47 -26.61
C PRO A 301 13.61 0.06 -25.28
N SER A 302 14.41 0.95 -24.69
CA SER A 302 15.13 0.72 -23.42
C SER A 302 14.46 1.35 -22.21
N TYR A 303 13.37 2.10 -22.36
CA TYR A 303 12.61 2.68 -21.26
C TYR A 303 11.19 3.02 -21.72
N TYR A 304 10.20 2.38 -21.12
CA TYR A 304 8.78 2.70 -21.31
C TYR A 304 7.97 2.29 -20.08
N MET A 305 6.89 3.03 -19.81
CA MET A 305 5.91 2.68 -18.78
C MET A 305 4.89 1.70 -19.35
N ASP A 306 4.54 0.70 -18.57
CA ASP A 306 3.40 -0.20 -18.77
C ASP A 306 3.10 -0.84 -17.40
N TRP A 307 2.35 -1.95 -17.35
CA TRP A 307 2.08 -2.64 -16.08
C TRP A 307 3.34 -2.94 -15.26
N ILE A 308 4.41 -3.35 -15.94
CA ILE A 308 5.74 -3.39 -15.36
C ILE A 308 6.61 -2.48 -16.22
N GLU A 309 7.34 -1.56 -15.57
CA GLU A 309 8.31 -0.71 -16.26
C GLU A 309 9.25 -1.57 -17.11
N GLY A 310 9.36 -1.22 -18.39
CA GLY A 310 10.01 -2.05 -19.39
C GLY A 310 11.27 -1.41 -19.95
N GLY A 311 12.16 -2.27 -20.46
CA GLY A 311 13.42 -1.87 -21.09
C GLY A 311 14.65 -2.22 -20.26
N ALA A 312 15.79 -1.62 -20.60
CA ALA A 312 17.09 -1.90 -19.99
C ALA A 312 17.54 -0.82 -19.00
N LEU A 313 16.86 0.34 -19.01
CA LEU A 313 17.16 1.48 -18.15
C LEU A 313 16.09 1.59 -17.06
N VAL A 314 16.53 2.05 -15.89
CA VAL A 314 15.65 2.45 -14.79
C VAL A 314 15.76 3.96 -14.67
N ALA A 315 14.63 4.66 -14.74
CA ALA A 315 14.59 6.11 -14.68
C ALA A 315 13.33 6.57 -13.93
N ASN A 316 13.38 7.77 -13.37
CA ASN A 316 12.26 8.42 -12.70
C ASN A 316 12.19 9.88 -13.16
N PRO A 317 11.69 10.13 -14.38
CA PRO A 317 11.41 11.49 -14.85
C PRO A 317 10.25 12.11 -14.05
N PRO A 318 10.14 13.44 -14.01
CA PRO A 318 8.92 14.11 -13.55
C PRO A 318 7.70 13.63 -14.34
N TRP A 319 6.59 13.36 -13.67
CA TRP A 319 5.37 12.90 -14.35
C TRP A 319 4.73 14.01 -15.19
N ASP A 320 4.95 15.28 -14.83
CA ASP A 320 4.49 16.45 -15.60
C ASP A 320 5.09 16.50 -17.03
N ASP A 321 6.14 15.72 -17.32
CA ASP A 321 6.72 15.63 -18.67
C ASP A 321 5.85 14.77 -19.63
N ASP A 322 5.02 13.87 -19.09
CA ASP A 322 4.30 12.85 -19.86
C ASP A 322 2.77 12.87 -19.68
N THR A 323 2.24 13.42 -18.59
CA THR A 323 0.81 13.40 -18.25
C THR A 323 0.32 14.72 -17.66
N GLU A 324 -0.85 15.19 -18.12
CA GLU A 324 -1.55 16.33 -17.54
C GLU A 324 -2.50 15.92 -16.40
N THR A 325 -3.00 14.68 -16.43
CA THR A 325 -4.05 14.22 -15.51
C THR A 325 -3.52 13.40 -14.34
N GLY A 326 -2.26 12.95 -14.44
CA GLY A 326 -1.65 11.95 -13.58
C GLY A 326 -1.86 10.52 -14.06
N ALA A 327 -2.62 10.28 -15.12
CA ALA A 327 -2.80 8.95 -15.71
C ALA A 327 -1.59 8.55 -16.58
N TYR A 328 -1.11 7.32 -16.40
CA TYR A 328 -0.22 6.63 -17.34
C TYR A 328 -0.93 5.37 -17.86
N GLY A 329 -2.07 5.51 -18.53
CA GLY A 329 -2.81 4.36 -19.01
C GLY A 329 -4.16 4.67 -19.64
N ALA A 330 -4.86 3.59 -20.00
CA ALA A 330 -6.15 3.64 -20.66
C ALA A 330 -7.30 3.25 -19.71
N GLY A 331 -7.56 4.09 -18.71
CA GLY A 331 -8.60 3.86 -17.70
C GLY A 331 -10.00 3.68 -18.31
N SER A 332 -10.29 4.33 -19.44
CA SER A 332 -11.61 4.27 -20.10
C SER A 332 -11.99 2.85 -20.58
N LEU A 333 -10.99 1.97 -20.76
CA LEU A 333 -11.18 0.58 -21.18
C LEU A 333 -11.47 -0.37 -20.01
N GLY A 334 -11.51 0.15 -18.78
CA GLY A 334 -11.81 -0.61 -17.59
C GLY A 334 -13.21 -1.23 -17.63
N THR A 335 -13.34 -2.51 -17.25
CA THR A 335 -14.64 -3.18 -17.12
C THR A 335 -14.66 -4.08 -15.89
N LYS A 336 -15.84 -4.24 -15.30
CA LYS A 336 -16.02 -5.10 -14.13
C LYS A 336 -15.64 -6.55 -14.43
N GLU A 337 -16.00 -7.07 -15.60
CA GLU A 337 -15.76 -8.46 -16.00
C GLU A 337 -14.26 -8.76 -16.13
N LYS A 338 -13.47 -7.81 -16.66
CA LYS A 338 -12.01 -7.92 -16.66
C LYS A 338 -11.46 -7.92 -15.23
N GLY A 339 -11.99 -7.05 -14.37
CA GLY A 339 -11.59 -6.95 -12.97
C GLY A 339 -11.80 -8.26 -12.20
N GLU A 340 -12.99 -8.85 -12.30
CA GLU A 340 -13.30 -10.14 -11.67
C GLU A 340 -12.36 -11.25 -12.15
N TYR A 341 -12.07 -11.28 -13.45
CA TYR A 341 -11.16 -12.25 -14.04
C TYR A 341 -9.70 -12.06 -13.56
N TRP A 342 -9.17 -10.84 -13.65
CA TRP A 342 -7.79 -10.55 -13.25
C TRP A 342 -7.58 -10.68 -11.74
N LEU A 343 -8.55 -10.28 -10.92
CA LEU A 343 -8.50 -10.47 -9.48
C LEU A 343 -8.39 -11.96 -9.11
N LYS A 344 -9.23 -12.80 -9.73
CA LYS A 344 -9.17 -14.26 -9.54
C LYS A 344 -7.79 -14.80 -9.89
N VAL A 345 -7.25 -14.43 -11.06
CA VAL A 345 -5.93 -14.91 -11.50
C VAL A 345 -4.81 -14.41 -10.56
N ALA A 346 -4.87 -13.17 -10.11
CA ALA A 346 -3.90 -12.61 -9.18
C ALA A 346 -3.87 -13.40 -7.86
N ILE A 347 -5.04 -13.73 -7.31
CA ILE A 347 -5.18 -14.56 -6.12
C ILE A 347 -4.58 -15.96 -6.35
N GLU A 348 -4.95 -16.62 -7.44
CA GLU A 348 -4.41 -17.95 -7.78
C GLU A 348 -2.89 -17.95 -7.93
N GLU A 349 -2.32 -16.92 -8.55
CA GLU A 349 -0.87 -16.75 -8.69
C GLU A 349 -0.21 -16.53 -7.31
N LYS A 350 -0.81 -15.73 -6.42
CA LYS A 350 -0.24 -15.53 -5.07
C LYS A 350 -0.32 -16.81 -4.22
N VAL A 351 -1.33 -17.66 -4.41
CA VAL A 351 -1.39 -19.00 -3.79
C VAL A 351 -0.23 -19.88 -4.27
N GLU A 352 0.11 -19.85 -5.56
CA GLU A 352 1.28 -20.56 -6.10
C GLU A 352 2.59 -20.03 -5.51
N HIS A 353 2.71 -18.72 -5.33
CA HIS A 353 3.87 -18.11 -4.67
C HIS A 353 4.00 -18.53 -3.20
N VAL A 354 2.88 -18.65 -2.46
CA VAL A 354 2.87 -19.17 -1.08
C VAL A 354 3.42 -20.59 -1.03
N ALA A 355 2.99 -21.47 -1.94
CA ALA A 355 3.50 -22.83 -2.03
C ALA A 355 5.02 -22.87 -2.35
N GLU A 356 5.48 -22.01 -3.26
CA GLU A 356 6.91 -21.89 -3.60
C GLU A 356 7.73 -21.39 -2.41
N ILE A 357 7.24 -20.43 -1.63
CA ILE A 357 7.89 -19.95 -0.41
C ILE A 357 8.09 -21.10 0.60
N HIS A 358 7.05 -21.92 0.82
CA HIS A 358 7.16 -23.10 1.68
C HIS A 358 8.23 -24.08 1.19
N GLU A 359 8.23 -24.37 -0.11
CA GLU A 359 9.17 -25.30 -0.70
C GLU A 359 10.62 -24.79 -0.63
N GLN A 360 10.84 -23.51 -0.94
CA GLN A 360 12.14 -22.85 -0.88
C GLN A 360 12.68 -22.79 0.55
N TYR A 361 11.81 -22.55 1.55
CA TYR A 361 12.17 -22.58 2.95
C TYR A 361 12.55 -23.99 3.42
N ARG A 362 11.72 -25.00 3.12
CA ARG A 362 11.96 -26.42 3.45
C ARG A 362 13.29 -26.92 2.88
N ARG A 363 13.52 -26.74 1.57
CA ARG A 363 14.76 -27.16 0.89
C ARG A 363 16.00 -26.51 1.49
N ARG A 364 15.93 -25.23 1.90
CA ARG A 364 17.05 -24.54 2.55
C ARG A 364 17.32 -25.10 3.94
N ARG A 365 16.28 -25.37 4.73
CA ARG A 365 16.43 -25.98 6.05
C ARG A 365 17.09 -27.35 5.99
N GLU A 366 16.71 -28.19 5.03
CA GLU A 366 17.31 -29.51 4.83
C GLU A 366 18.80 -29.46 4.43
N ARG A 367 19.23 -28.38 3.75
CA ARG A 367 20.63 -28.16 3.37
C ARG A 367 21.48 -27.51 4.45
N ARG A 368 20.88 -26.88 5.47
CA ARG A 368 21.65 -26.20 6.53
C ARG A 368 22.39 -27.27 7.35
N PRO A 369 23.72 -27.16 7.49
CA PRO A 369 24.44 -28.02 8.42
C PRO A 369 23.90 -27.79 9.84
N ALA A 370 24.01 -28.82 10.69
CA ALA A 370 23.72 -28.67 12.11
C ALA A 370 24.50 -27.45 12.68
N PRO A 371 23.95 -26.71 13.65
CA PRO A 371 24.63 -25.58 14.25
C PRO A 371 26.05 -25.99 14.65
N LYS A 372 27.06 -25.21 14.26
CA LYS A 372 28.41 -25.39 14.81
C LYS A 372 28.30 -25.04 16.30
N VAL A 373 28.33 -26.07 17.14
CA VAL A 373 28.30 -25.97 18.61
C VAL A 373 29.49 -25.20 19.13
#